data_AF-A0A9W9Z2H7-F1
#
_entry.id   AF-A0A9W9Z2H7-F1
#
_cell.length_a   1.000
_cell.length_b   1.000
_cell.length_c   1.000
_cell.angle_alpha   90.00
_cell.angle_beta   90.00
_cell.angle_gamma   90.00
#
_symmetry.space_group_name_H-M   'P 1'
#
loop_
_entity.id
_entity.type
_entity.pdbx_description
1 polymer ?
#
loop_
_entity_poly.entity_id
_entity_poly.type
_entity_poly.pdbx_seq_one_letter_code
_entity_poly.pdbx_strand_id
1 'polypeptide(L)' 'MVGLIILYDHVHPVGAFAKTSSIDIRASIKVLKDQPPGSVDGLLNALRYSTKHLNDETTPKNVKSLLV' A
#
# COMPACT_ATOMS: atom_id res chain seq x y z
N MET A 1 10.70 -2.23 -3.98
CA MET A 1 9.41 -2.74 -3.48
C MET A 1 8.26 -1.75 -3.72
N VAL A 2 8.24 -0.58 -3.07
CA VAL A 2 7.10 0.38 -3.12
C VAL A 2 6.71 0.82 -4.53
N GLY A 3 7.67 1.16 -5.39
CA GLY A 3 7.37 1.55 -6.78
C GLY A 3 6.63 0.47 -7.57
N LEU A 4 6.97 -0.81 -7.37
CA LEU A 4 6.27 -1.94 -8.04
C LEU A 4 4.85 -2.12 -7.51
N ILE A 5 4.62 -1.90 -6.22
CA ILE A 5 3.28 -1.93 -5.61
C ILE A 5 2.41 -0.86 -6.26
N ILE A 6 2.93 0.37 -6.39
CA ILE A 6 2.21 1.49 -7.01
C ILE A 6 1.88 1.18 -8.48
N LEU A 7 2.85 0.68 -9.24
CA LEU A 7 2.63 0.29 -10.64
C LEU A 7 1.60 -0.84 -10.76
N TYR A 8 1.71 -1.89 -9.95
CA TYR A 8 0.73 -2.97 -9.93
C TYR A 8 -0.67 -2.46 -9.59
N ASP A 9 -0.78 -1.56 -8.61
CA ASP A 9 -2.05 -0.97 -8.24
C ASP A 9 -2.69 -0.16 -9.39
N HIS A 10 -1.90 0.39 -10.31
CA HIS A 10 -2.43 1.10 -11.48
C HIS A 10 -2.81 0.18 -12.63
N VAL A 11 -2.06 -0.91 -12.82
CA VAL A 11 -2.18 -1.80 -13.99
C VAL A 11 -3.14 -2.96 -13.74
N HIS A 12 -3.20 -3.48 -12.51
CA HIS A 12 -4.03 -4.63 -12.19
C HIS A 12 -5.49 -4.22 -11.98
N PRO A 13 -6.49 -4.94 -12.56
CA PRO A 13 -7.90 -4.51 -12.53
C PRO A 13 -8.50 -4.29 -11.14
N VAL A 14 -8.08 -5.10 -10.15
CA VAL A 14 -8.56 -4.99 -8.76
C VAL A 14 -7.60 -4.22 -7.83
N GLY A 15 -6.44 -3.81 -8.35
CA GLY A 15 -5.42 -3.12 -7.57
C GLY A 15 -4.62 -3.99 -6.61
N ALA A 16 -3.69 -3.37 -5.89
CA ALA A 16 -2.80 -3.98 -4.91
C ALA A 16 -3.48 -4.21 -3.55
N PHE A 17 -4.57 -3.50 -3.26
CA PHE A 17 -5.23 -3.46 -1.95
C PHE A 17 -6.41 -4.43 -1.80
N ALA A 18 -6.86 -5.07 -2.89
CA ALA A 18 -7.91 -6.08 -2.84
C ALA A 18 -7.46 -7.30 -2.01
N LYS A 19 -8.41 -7.94 -1.31
CA LYS A 19 -8.13 -9.18 -0.55
C LYS A 19 -7.60 -10.32 -1.41
N THR A 20 -7.94 -10.33 -2.69
CA THR A 20 -7.53 -11.34 -3.69
C THR A 20 -6.27 -10.93 -4.44
N SER A 21 -5.65 -9.80 -4.10
CA SER A 21 -4.39 -9.35 -4.68
C SER A 21 -3.28 -10.37 -4.39
N SER A 22 -2.38 -10.57 -5.36
CA SER A 22 -1.18 -11.39 -5.15
C SER A 22 -0.10 -10.68 -4.33
N ILE A 23 -0.31 -9.40 -4.00
CA ILE A 23 0.61 -8.60 -3.19
C ILE A 23 0.14 -8.61 -1.74
N ASP A 24 1.00 -9.08 -0.84
CA ASP A 24 0.80 -8.88 0.60
C ASP A 24 1.18 -7.45 1.00
N ILE A 25 0.23 -6.54 0.79
CA ILE A 25 0.39 -5.13 1.10
C ILE A 25 0.57 -4.88 2.60
N ARG A 26 -0.03 -5.74 3.45
CA ARG A 26 0.04 -5.61 4.91
C ARG A 26 1.45 -5.92 5.42
N ALA A 27 2.03 -7.02 4.96
CA ALA A 27 3.43 -7.35 5.27
C ALA A 27 4.38 -6.29 4.72
N SER A 28 4.12 -5.79 3.50
CA SER A 28 4.94 -4.74 2.88
C SER A 28 4.94 -3.44 3.70
N ILE A 29 3.79 -2.99 4.18
CA ILE A 29 3.68 -1.80 5.05
C ILE A 29 4.36 -2.06 6.40
N LYS A 30 4.23 -3.27 6.96
CA LYS A 30 4.90 -3.64 8.21
C LYS A 30 6.44 -3.54 8.08
N VAL A 31 7.01 -4.09 7.02
CA VAL A 31 8.46 -4.00 6.74
C VAL A 31 8.93 -2.56 6.65
N LEU A 32 8.12 -1.66 6.07
CA LEU A 32 8.43 -0.23 6.05
C LEU A 32 8.39 0.38 7.45
N LYS A 33 7.36 0.08 8.26
CA LYS A 33 7.24 0.59 9.62
C LYS A 33 8.32 0.07 10.58
N ASP A 34 8.90 -1.09 10.29
CA ASP A 34 10.00 -1.67 11.05
C ASP A 34 11.37 -1.01 10.72
N GLN A 35 11.44 -0.14 9.70
CA GLN A 35 12.64 0.65 9.41
C GLN A 35 12.83 1.80 10.41
N PRO A 36 14.06 2.35 10.53
CA PRO A 36 14.31 3.51 11.38
C PRO A 36 13.34 4.67 11.09
N PRO A 37 12.75 5.30 12.11
CA PRO A 37 11.81 6.40 11.92
C PRO A 37 12.47 7.55 11.14
N GLY A 38 11.72 8.19 10.25
CA GLY A 38 12.22 9.27 9.38
C GLY A 38 12.88 8.79 8.07
N SER A 39 13.24 7.51 7.94
CA SER A 39 13.89 6.98 6.72
C SER A 39 12.90 6.59 5.60
N VAL A 40 11.64 6.33 5.95
CA VAL A 40 10.64 5.75 5.04
C VAL A 40 9.38 6.59 4.87
N ASP A 41 9.30 7.78 5.46
CA ASP A 41 8.09 8.61 5.43
C ASP A 41 7.68 8.98 4.00
N GLY A 42 8.65 9.26 3.13
CA GLY A 42 8.40 9.49 1.71
C GLY A 42 7.80 8.28 0.99
N LEU A 43 8.20 7.06 1.38
CA LEU A 43 7.68 5.82 0.81
C LEU A 43 6.26 5.51 1.31
N LEU A 44 5.99 5.78 2.59
CA LEU A 44 4.64 5.66 3.16
C LEU A 44 3.68 6.69 2.53
N ASN A 45 4.15 7.93 2.32
CA ASN A 45 3.38 8.95 1.62
C ASN A 45 3.14 8.60 0.14
N ALA A 46 4.11 7.99 -0.54
CA ALA A 46 3.92 7.50 -1.91
C ALA A 46 2.80 6.43 -1.96
N LEU A 47 2.74 5.51 -0.98
CA LEU A 47 1.62 4.58 -0.87
C LEU A 47 0.29 5.28 -0.56
N ARG A 48 0.31 6.38 0.19
CA ARG A 48 -0.90 7.12 0.59
C ARG A 48 -1.51 7.96 -0.54
N TYR A 49 -0.67 8.59 -1.35
CA TYR A 49 -1.10 9.61 -2.31
C TYR A 49 -0.94 9.20 -3.77
N SER A 50 -0.10 8.19 -4.06
CA SER A 50 0.19 7.75 -5.42
C SER A 50 -0.39 6.37 -5.72
N THR A 51 -1.32 5.86 -4.90
CA THR A 51 -2.05 4.61 -5.19
C THR A 51 -3.47 4.93 -5.64
N LYS A 52 -4.01 4.09 -6.51
CA LYS A 52 -5.32 4.24 -7.12
C LYS A 52 -6.43 3.66 -6.23
N HIS A 53 -6.22 2.45 -5.69
CA HIS A 53 -7.31 1.71 -5.04
C HIS A 53 -7.29 1.76 -3.50
N LEU A 54 -6.36 2.50 -2.87
CA LEU A 54 -6.29 2.59 -1.40
C LEU A 54 -7.61 3.10 -0.78
N ASN A 55 -8.29 4.02 -1.45
CA ASN A 55 -9.49 4.64 -0.91
C ASN A 55 -10.79 3.91 -1.27
N ASP A 56 -10.74 2.88 -2.12
CA ASP A 56 -11.92 2.13 -2.57
C ASP A 56 -12.68 1.48 -1.40
N GLU A 57 -13.99 1.33 -1.56
CA GLU A 57 -14.84 0.67 -0.55
C GLU A 57 -14.46 -0.81 -0.33
N THR A 58 -13.91 -1.44 -1.36
CA THR A 58 -13.44 -2.83 -1.35
C THR A 58 -12.14 -3.00 -0.56
N THR A 59 -11.38 -1.92 -0.33
CA THR A 59 -10.11 -1.97 0.39
C THR A 59 -10.35 -2.23 1.88
N PRO A 60 -9.73 -3.28 2.47
CA PRO A 60 -9.93 -3.63 3.88
C PRO A 60 -9.60 -2.49 4.84
N LYS A 61 -10.53 -2.19 5.76
CA LYS A 61 -10.38 -1.09 6.76
C LYS A 61 -9.08 -1.19 7.57
N ASN A 62 -8.68 -2.41 7.94
CA ASN A 62 -7.45 -2.66 8.67
C ASN A 62 -6.18 -2.26 7.88
N VAL A 63 -6.20 -2.33 6.54
CA VAL A 63 -5.08 -1.88 5.70
C VAL A 63 -5.10 -0.35 5.59
N LYS A 64 -6.29 0.26 5.43
CA LYS A 64 -6.42 1.73 5.44
C LYS A 64 -5.85 2.34 6.72
N SER A 65 -6.20 1.81 7.89
CA SER A 65 -5.70 2.28 9.20
C SER A 65 -4.18 2.14 9.39
N LEU A 66 -3.47 1.42 8.52
CA LEU A 66 -2.00 1.37 8.58
C LEU A 66 -1.34 2.57 7.89
N LEU A 67 -2.05 3.21 6.96
CA LEU A 67 -1.56 4.35 6.18
C LEU A 67 -2.33 5.65 6.47
N VAL A 68 -3.49 5.56 7.13
CA VAL A 68 -4.36 6.68 7.52
C VAL A 68 -4.14 7.07 8.96
#